data_AF-T1PNT9-F1
#
_entry.id   AF-T1PNT9-F1
#
_cell.length_a   1.000
_cell.length_b   1.000
_cell.length_c   1.000
_cell.angle_alpha   90.00
_cell.angle_beta   90.00
_cell.angle_gamma   90.00
#
_symmetry.space_group_name_H-M   'P 1'
#
loop_
_entity.id
_entity.type
_entity.pdbx_description
1 polymer ?
#
loop_
_entity_poly.entity_id
_entity_poly.type
_entity_poly.pdbx_seq_one_letter_code
_entity_poly.pdbx_strand_id
1 'polypeptide(L)'
;MLTTVQAPVQNIRNRIVGGPVPSLHIRSTKIQKNLRGISALYYNRYYGSEGELYMRKANESIKIVNSELSNNDLEAILINSPYWDVISSNLSEITVHVNNSKILQNGYGIRQLSKDLRSSNNLFHYVVQDTTVEDNKNGGFQ
;
A
#
# COMPACT_ATOMS: atom_id res chain seq x y z
N MET A 1 -13.56 -0.05 23.09
CA MET A 1 -13.50 1.28 22.45
C MET A 1 -12.31 1.27 21.51
N LEU A 2 -12.55 1.32 20.19
CA LEU A 2 -11.47 1.32 19.20
C LEU A 2 -10.92 2.76 19.09
N THR A 3 -9.69 3.01 19.51
CA THR A 3 -9.06 4.32 19.38
C THR A 3 -8.20 4.32 18.13
N THR A 4 -8.39 5.34 17.28
CA THR A 4 -7.57 5.52 16.07
C THR A 4 -6.59 6.65 16.30
N VAL A 5 -5.41 6.52 15.70
CA VAL A 5 -4.49 7.65 15.58
C VAL A 5 -5.22 8.76 14.83
N GLN A 6 -5.27 9.95 15.43
CA GLN A 6 -5.85 11.12 14.78
C GLN A 6 -4.90 11.58 13.68
N ALA A 7 -5.45 11.74 12.48
CA ALA A 7 -4.68 12.27 11.38
C ALA A 7 -4.30 13.72 11.65
N PRO A 8 -3.15 14.16 11.14
CA PRO A 8 -2.78 15.56 11.23
C PRO A 8 -3.79 16.44 10.47
N VAL A 9 -4.12 17.60 11.06
CA VAL A 9 -5.10 18.54 10.50
C VAL A 9 -4.49 19.28 9.31
N GLN A 10 -5.18 19.29 8.16
CA GLN A 10 -4.73 20.01 6.97
C GLN A 10 -4.89 21.52 7.13
N ASN A 11 -3.86 22.16 7.65
CA ASN A 11 -3.79 23.62 7.77
C ASN A 11 -3.01 24.29 6.64
N ILE A 12 -2.44 23.52 5.69
CA ILE A 12 -1.66 24.06 4.57
C ILE A 12 -2.12 23.43 3.26
N ARG A 13 -2.53 24.25 2.28
CA ARG A 13 -3.02 23.78 0.98
C ARG A 13 -1.89 23.12 0.17
N ASN A 14 -2.20 21.99 -0.48
CA ASN A 14 -1.28 21.25 -1.36
C ASN A 14 0.06 20.84 -0.71
N ARG A 15 0.10 20.65 0.60
CA ARG A 15 1.27 20.14 1.31
C ARG A 15 0.93 18.91 2.13
N ILE A 16 1.92 18.04 2.29
CA ILE A 16 1.87 16.92 3.21
C ILE A 16 1.93 17.51 4.62
N VAL A 17 0.96 17.16 5.47
CA VAL A 17 1.00 17.55 6.88
C VAL A 17 1.53 16.39 7.69
N GLY A 18 2.62 16.65 8.42
CA GLY A 18 3.27 15.65 9.26
C GLY A 18 2.40 15.23 10.44
N GLY A 19 2.48 13.96 10.80
CA GLY A 19 1.77 13.37 11.94
C GLY A 19 2.21 11.92 12.15
N PRO A 20 1.70 11.25 13.19
CA PRO A 20 1.93 9.82 13.37
C PRO A 20 1.46 9.03 12.13
N VAL A 21 2.36 8.22 11.59
CA VAL A 21 2.17 7.43 10.36
C VAL A 21 1.65 6.04 10.74
N PRO A 22 0.37 5.69 10.51
CA PRO A 22 -0.09 4.32 10.72
C PRO A 22 0.76 3.38 9.87
N SER A 23 1.34 2.37 10.52
CA SER A 23 2.33 1.52 9.89
C SER A 23 2.04 0.05 10.16
N LEU A 24 1.93 -0.75 9.10
CA LEU A 24 1.88 -2.20 9.17
C LEU A 24 3.30 -2.76 9.06
N HIS A 25 3.71 -3.57 10.04
CA HIS A 25 5.04 -4.18 10.07
C HIS A 25 4.90 -5.71 9.98
N ILE A 26 5.44 -6.30 8.91
CA ILE A 26 5.53 -7.74 8.68
C ILE A 26 7.01 -8.10 8.74
N ARG A 27 7.38 -9.01 9.66
CA ARG A 27 8.77 -9.39 9.88
C ARG A 27 8.90 -10.90 9.96
N SER A 28 9.94 -11.45 9.33
CA SER A 28 10.31 -12.87 9.49
C SER A 28 9.14 -13.82 9.23
N THR A 29 8.36 -13.51 8.20
CA THR A 29 7.10 -14.20 7.87
C THR A 29 7.19 -14.78 6.47
N LYS A 30 6.55 -15.93 6.27
CA LYS A 30 6.38 -16.56 4.95
C LYS A 30 4.91 -16.55 4.55
N ILE A 31 4.59 -15.86 3.46
CA ILE A 31 3.24 -15.73 2.89
C ILE A 31 3.24 -16.43 1.54
N GLN A 32 2.65 -17.62 1.47
CA GLN A 32 2.74 -18.46 0.29
C GLN A 32 1.44 -19.21 -0.04
N LYS A 33 1.27 -19.57 -1.32
CA LYS A 33 0.16 -20.41 -1.81
C LYS A 33 -1.22 -19.80 -1.56
N ASN A 34 -1.33 -18.48 -1.64
CA ASN A 34 -2.60 -17.77 -1.60
C ASN A 34 -3.00 -17.30 -2.99
N LEU A 35 -4.25 -16.86 -3.16
CA LEU A 35 -4.65 -16.13 -4.35
C LEU A 35 -3.77 -14.87 -4.54
N ARG A 36 -3.54 -14.12 -3.45
CA ARG A 36 -2.65 -12.95 -3.38
C ARG A 36 -1.90 -12.97 -2.06
N GLY A 37 -0.64 -12.54 -2.04
CA GLY A 37 0.13 -12.44 -0.81
C GLY A 37 -0.38 -11.31 0.10
N ILE A 38 -0.32 -10.07 -0.40
CA ILE A 38 -0.81 -8.87 0.27
C ILE A 38 -1.71 -8.10 -0.70
N SER A 39 -2.83 -7.59 -0.21
CA SER A 39 -3.70 -6.66 -0.96
C SER A 39 -4.01 -5.44 -0.11
N ALA A 40 -3.65 -4.26 -0.62
CA ALA A 40 -3.92 -2.97 0.02
C ALA A 40 -4.77 -2.10 -0.91
N LEU A 41 -5.85 -1.54 -0.39
CA LEU A 41 -6.78 -0.69 -1.12
C LEU A 41 -6.72 0.74 -0.57
N TYR A 42 -6.38 1.69 -1.43
CA TYR A 42 -6.23 3.11 -1.09
C TYR A 42 -7.24 3.96 -1.85
N TYR A 43 -8.38 4.27 -1.22
CA TYR A 43 -9.45 5.07 -1.82
C TYR A 43 -9.18 6.57 -1.73
N ASN A 44 -9.80 7.35 -2.65
CA ASN A 44 -10.19 8.79 -2.61
C ASN A 44 -10.46 9.46 -1.25
N ARG A 45 -10.97 8.69 -0.29
CA ARG A 45 -11.67 9.19 0.89
C ARG A 45 -11.36 8.30 2.09
N TYR A 46 -11.50 8.84 3.29
CA TYR A 46 -11.35 8.07 4.52
C TYR A 46 -12.67 7.38 4.94
N TYR A 47 -13.81 8.02 4.69
CA TYR A 47 -15.13 7.46 4.97
C TYR A 47 -15.82 7.02 3.69
N GLY A 48 -16.41 5.82 3.70
CA GLY A 48 -17.34 5.39 2.69
C GLY A 48 -18.75 5.95 2.89
N SER A 49 -19.61 5.73 1.91
CA SER A 49 -21.00 6.21 1.94
C SER A 49 -21.87 5.45 2.96
N GLU A 50 -21.46 4.24 3.33
CA GLU A 50 -22.16 3.37 4.27
C GLU A 50 -21.43 3.31 5.63
N GLY A 51 -20.52 4.26 5.89
CA GLY A 51 -19.75 4.33 7.13
C GLY A 51 -18.48 3.47 7.15
N GLU A 52 -18.02 2.99 5.99
CA GLU A 52 -16.75 2.27 5.87
C GLU A 52 -15.56 3.17 6.24
N LEU A 53 -14.50 2.59 6.78
CA LEU A 53 -13.23 3.27 7.05
C LEU A 53 -12.16 2.75 6.10
N TYR A 54 -11.62 3.62 5.26
CA TYR A 54 -10.55 3.27 4.32
C TYR A 54 -9.17 3.66 4.87
N MET A 55 -8.13 3.00 4.34
CA MET A 55 -6.74 3.32 4.61
C MET A 55 -6.36 4.62 3.88
N ARG A 56 -6.59 5.76 4.54
CA ARG A 56 -6.31 7.09 3.98
C ARG A 56 -6.22 8.23 5.01
N LYS A 57 -6.39 7.98 6.31
CA LYS A 57 -6.54 9.09 7.27
C LYS A 57 -5.28 9.95 7.31
N ALA A 58 -4.10 9.36 7.14
CA ALA A 58 -2.81 10.02 7.24
C ALA A 58 -1.80 9.45 6.23
N ASN A 59 -0.54 9.88 6.31
CA ASN A 59 0.58 9.16 5.70
C ASN A 59 0.63 7.74 6.26
N GLU A 60 0.84 6.74 5.42
CA GLU A 60 0.78 5.32 5.81
C GLU A 60 2.01 4.56 5.33
N SER A 61 2.42 3.52 6.06
CA SER A 61 3.51 2.66 5.62
C SER A 61 3.24 1.17 5.80
N ILE A 62 3.69 0.37 4.83
CA ILE A 62 3.77 -1.09 4.94
C ILE A 62 5.26 -1.42 4.91
N LYS A 63 5.76 -2.08 5.95
CA LYS A 63 7.15 -2.53 6.06
C LYS A 63 7.21 -4.04 6.12
N ILE A 64 7.88 -4.63 5.14
CA ILE A 64 8.08 -6.07 5.00
C ILE A 64 9.57 -6.32 5.12
N VAL A 65 9.99 -7.02 6.17
CA VAL A 65 11.41 -7.21 6.50
C VAL A 65 11.71 -8.69 6.71
N ASN A 66 12.81 -9.20 6.16
CA ASN A 66 13.25 -10.58 6.35
C ASN A 66 12.15 -11.62 6.03
N SER A 67 11.32 -11.36 5.02
CA SER A 67 10.10 -12.14 4.75
C SER A 67 10.12 -12.74 3.36
N GLU A 68 9.27 -13.74 3.13
CA GLU A 68 9.13 -14.40 1.84
C GLU A 68 7.67 -14.34 1.38
N LEU A 69 7.45 -13.83 0.17
CA LEU A 69 6.17 -13.85 -0.51
C LEU A 69 6.33 -14.70 -1.78
N SER A 70 5.84 -15.94 -1.74
CA SER A 70 6.12 -16.89 -2.82
C SER A 70 4.94 -17.75 -3.22
N ASN A 71 4.93 -18.21 -4.48
CA ASN A 71 3.93 -19.15 -4.98
C ASN A 71 2.48 -18.68 -4.79
N ASN A 72 2.21 -17.37 -4.83
CA ASN A 72 0.84 -16.87 -4.86
C ASN A 72 0.32 -16.87 -6.31
N ASP A 73 -0.94 -17.25 -6.51
CA ASP A 73 -1.50 -17.46 -7.85
C ASP A 73 -1.48 -16.17 -8.70
N LEU A 74 -1.75 -15.03 -8.05
CA LEU A 74 -1.71 -13.69 -8.65
C LEU A 74 -0.55 -12.86 -8.07
N GLU A 75 -0.81 -11.74 -7.41
CA GLU A 75 0.23 -10.83 -6.95
C GLU A 75 0.86 -11.28 -5.63
N ALA A 76 2.17 -11.10 -5.49
CA ALA A 76 2.81 -11.10 -4.18
C ALA A 76 2.32 -9.90 -3.36
N ILE A 77 2.34 -8.71 -3.97
CA ILE A 77 1.83 -7.47 -3.36
C ILE A 77 0.97 -6.75 -4.41
N LEU A 78 -0.32 -6.58 -4.11
CA LEU A 78 -1.24 -5.76 -4.88
C LEU A 78 -1.52 -4.46 -4.13
N ILE A 79 -1.17 -3.33 -4.75
CA ILE A 79 -1.61 -1.99 -4.34
C ILE A 79 -2.68 -1.53 -5.31
N ASN A 80 -3.90 -1.35 -4.84
CA ASN A 80 -5.01 -0.90 -5.67
C ASN A 80 -5.51 0.48 -5.20
N SER A 81 -5.41 1.47 -6.06
CA SER A 81 -5.90 2.83 -5.84
C SER A 81 -7.02 3.13 -6.84
N PRO A 82 -8.24 2.60 -6.62
CA PRO A 82 -9.37 2.85 -7.51
C PRO A 82 -9.78 4.32 -7.44
N TYR A 83 -10.11 4.91 -8.60
CA TYR A 83 -10.69 6.24 -8.62
C TYR A 83 -12.12 6.20 -8.08
N TRP A 84 -12.35 6.89 -6.97
CA TRP A 84 -13.68 7.15 -6.43
C TRP A 84 -13.63 8.37 -5.50
N ASP A 85 -13.53 9.60 -6.04
CA ASP A 85 -14.33 10.74 -5.54
C ASP A 85 -14.12 12.05 -6.33
N VAL A 86 -15.10 12.96 -6.19
CA VAL A 86 -15.13 14.34 -6.69
C VAL A 86 -14.75 15.35 -5.59
N ILE A 87 -14.54 14.87 -4.35
CA ILE A 87 -14.34 15.69 -3.15
C ILE A 87 -12.85 15.93 -2.92
N SER A 88 -12.47 17.19 -2.66
CA SER A 88 -11.12 17.56 -2.26
C SER A 88 -10.75 16.90 -0.92
N SER A 89 -9.82 15.95 -0.95
CA SER A 89 -9.23 15.33 0.24
C SER A 89 -7.74 15.66 0.33
N ASN A 90 -7.16 15.50 1.51
CA ASN A 90 -5.72 15.69 1.71
C ASN A 90 -4.91 14.74 0.83
N LEU A 91 -3.70 15.21 0.46
CA LEU A 91 -2.66 14.37 -0.13
C LEU A 91 -2.07 13.48 0.97
N SER A 92 -2.07 12.16 0.75
CA SER A 92 -1.45 11.19 1.64
C SER A 92 -0.23 10.56 0.97
N GLU A 93 0.86 10.43 1.72
CA GLU A 93 2.02 9.65 1.29
C GLU A 93 1.93 8.21 1.80
N ILE A 94 2.07 7.28 0.88
CA ILE A 94 1.99 5.85 1.15
C ILE A 94 3.32 5.22 0.80
N THR A 95 4.00 4.65 1.78
CA THR A 95 5.30 4.01 1.56
C THR A 95 5.20 2.49 1.71
N VAL A 96 5.52 1.76 0.64
CA VAL A 96 5.71 0.31 0.69
C VAL A 96 7.20 0.01 0.72
N HIS A 97 7.67 -0.48 1.87
CA HIS A 97 9.06 -0.85 2.08
C HIS A 97 9.20 -2.37 2.13
N VAL A 98 9.99 -2.92 1.22
CA VAL A 98 10.39 -4.32 1.21
C VAL A 98 11.91 -4.39 1.40
N ASN A 99 12.36 -5.01 2.49
CA ASN A 99 13.76 -5.07 2.88
C ASN A 99 14.20 -6.50 3.17
N ASN A 100 15.37 -6.90 2.67
CA ASN A 100 15.99 -8.21 2.91
C ASN A 100 15.00 -9.38 2.76
N SER A 101 14.16 -9.33 1.71
CA SER A 101 13.03 -10.24 1.54
C SER A 101 13.08 -10.94 0.18
N LYS A 102 12.20 -11.91 -0.02
CA LYS A 102 12.12 -12.69 -1.26
C LYS A 102 10.72 -12.62 -1.85
N ILE A 103 10.61 -12.25 -3.12
CA ILE A 103 9.35 -12.23 -3.90
C ILE A 103 9.51 -13.17 -5.09
N LEU A 104 9.06 -14.41 -4.93
CA LEU A 104 9.43 -15.53 -5.82
C LEU A 104 8.22 -16.23 -6.41
N GLN A 105 8.24 -16.56 -7.70
CA GLN A 105 7.31 -17.54 -8.29
C GLN A 105 5.82 -17.18 -8.13
N ASN A 106 5.49 -15.89 -8.07
CA ASN A 106 4.10 -15.43 -8.04
C ASN A 106 3.58 -15.18 -9.46
N GLY A 107 2.26 -15.00 -9.62
CA GLY A 107 1.69 -14.48 -10.86
C GLY A 107 2.29 -13.11 -11.24
N TYR A 108 2.38 -12.19 -10.29
CA TYR A 108 3.08 -10.90 -10.39
C TYR A 108 3.87 -10.66 -9.10
N GLY A 109 4.99 -9.96 -9.18
CA GLY A 109 5.72 -9.52 -7.97
C GLY A 109 4.96 -8.42 -7.23
N ILE A 110 5.39 -7.17 -7.37
CA ILE A 110 4.68 -5.99 -6.88
C ILE A 110 3.85 -5.42 -8.03
N ARG A 111 2.55 -5.20 -7.82
CA ARG A 111 1.66 -4.62 -8.82
C ARG A 111 0.88 -3.44 -8.25
N GLN A 112 1.01 -2.28 -8.87
CA GLN A 112 0.20 -1.09 -8.57
C GLN A 112 -0.85 -0.86 -9.65
N LEU A 113 -2.12 -0.82 -9.25
CA LEU A 113 -3.23 -0.41 -10.10
C LEU A 113 -3.71 0.98 -9.68
N SER A 114 -3.61 1.94 -10.59
CA SER A 114 -4.08 3.32 -10.36
C SER A 114 -4.87 3.80 -11.57
N LYS A 115 -6.15 4.13 -11.36
CA LYS A 115 -7.08 4.44 -12.46
C LYS A 115 -6.98 5.89 -12.96
N ASP A 116 -6.50 6.80 -12.12
CA ASP A 116 -6.21 8.20 -12.50
C ASP A 116 -5.12 8.78 -11.59
N LEU A 117 -3.89 8.87 -12.12
CA LEU A 117 -2.74 9.42 -11.39
C LEU A 117 -2.82 10.95 -11.22
N ARG A 118 -3.55 11.66 -12.09
CA ARG A 118 -3.63 13.14 -12.06
C ARG A 118 -4.59 13.63 -10.98
N SER A 119 -5.64 12.86 -10.73
CA SER A 119 -6.67 13.17 -9.73
C SER A 119 -6.56 12.31 -8.47
N SER A 120 -5.48 11.53 -8.34
CA SER A 120 -5.18 10.79 -7.11
C SER A 120 -4.65 11.74 -6.06
N ASN A 121 -5.20 11.72 -4.84
CA ASN A 121 -4.53 12.35 -3.68
C ASN A 121 -3.80 11.31 -2.82
N ASN A 122 -3.29 10.26 -3.46
CA ASN A 122 -2.37 9.27 -2.89
C ASN A 122 -1.05 9.33 -3.68
N LEU A 123 0.04 9.64 -2.99
CA LEU A 123 1.40 9.59 -3.52
C LEU A 123 2.09 8.32 -3.02
N PHE A 124 2.46 7.43 -3.94
CA PHE A 124 3.06 6.14 -3.60
C PHE A 124 4.58 6.19 -3.71
N HIS A 125 5.24 5.68 -2.68
CA HIS A 125 6.68 5.51 -2.60
C HIS A 125 7.00 4.03 -2.39
N TYR A 126 7.95 3.51 -3.17
CA TYR A 126 8.42 2.13 -3.02
C TYR A 126 9.89 2.14 -2.65
N VAL A 127 10.21 1.45 -1.56
CA VAL A 127 11.59 1.22 -1.13
C VAL A 127 11.83 -0.28 -1.18
N VAL A 128 12.56 -0.74 -2.19
CA VAL A 128 12.91 -2.16 -2.35
C VAL A 128 14.42 -2.29 -2.20
N GLN A 129 14.85 -2.87 -1.08
CA GLN A 129 16.26 -2.95 -0.70
C GLN A 129 16.62 -4.38 -0.32
N ASP A 130 17.81 -4.84 -0.76
CA ASP A 130 18.34 -6.18 -0.48
C ASP A 130 17.34 -7.31 -0.72
N THR A 131 16.40 -7.10 -1.66
CA THR A 131 15.25 -7.98 -1.88
C THR A 131 15.42 -8.69 -3.21
N THR A 132 15.29 -10.01 -3.20
CA THR A 132 15.31 -10.82 -4.43
C THR A 132 13.90 -10.89 -5.00
N VAL A 133 13.76 -10.49 -6.28
CA VAL A 133 12.50 -10.59 -7.03
C VAL A 133 12.77 -11.41 -8.29
N GLU A 134 12.33 -12.67 -8.31
CA GLU A 134 12.64 -13.63 -9.39
C GLU A 134 11.45 -14.54 -9.70
N ASP A 135 11.45 -15.11 -10.91
CA ASP A 135 10.48 -16.11 -11.39
C ASP A 135 8.99 -15.73 -11.29
N ASN A 136 8.67 -14.43 -11.19
CA ASN A 136 7.26 -13.99 -11.21
C ASN A 136 6.74 -13.98 -12.65
N LYS A 137 5.62 -14.68 -12.91
CA LYS A 137 5.15 -15.03 -14.27
C LYS A 137 4.95 -13.83 -15.19
N ASN A 138 4.42 -12.73 -14.67
CA ASN A 138 4.04 -11.56 -15.44
C ASN A 138 4.86 -10.29 -15.08
N GLY A 139 6.01 -10.46 -14.41
CA GLY A 139 6.92 -9.37 -14.06
C GLY A 139 7.14 -9.18 -12.56
N GLY A 140 8.26 -8.54 -12.20
CA GLY A 140 8.69 -8.32 -10.82
C GLY A 140 8.13 -7.05 -10.16
N PHE A 141 7.94 -5.99 -10.94
CA PHE A 141 7.34 -4.73 -10.50
C PHE A 141 6.56 -4.11 -11.67
N GLN A 142 5.27 -3.83 -11.49
CA GLN A 142 4.39 -3.25 -12.52
C GLN A 142 3.49 -2.15 -11.96
#